data_AF-A0A2M4AVC5-F1
#
_entry.id   AF-A0A2M4AVC5-F1
#
_cell.length_a   1.000
_cell.length_b   1.000
_cell.length_c   1.000
_cell.angle_alpha   90.00
_cell.angle_beta   90.00
_cell.angle_gamma   90.00
#
_symmetry.space_group_name_H-M   'P 1'
#
loop_
_entity.id
_entity.type
_entity.pdbx_description
1 polymer ?
#
loop_
_entity_poly.entity_id
_entity_poly.type
_entity_poly.pdbx_seq_one_letter_code
_entity_poly.pdbx_strand_id
1 'polypeptide(L)'
;RPNEGKIDFFIDCSANATPEFEGRGGERLAEEISNTLTKAYESQRGFDLSALCILANHQCWKLYVDVLVLECGGNLFDAISLAVKAALYNTRVPRVSTAMLDGGSMDLILTDDPYDCERLKVDTVPLLVTVCKIGEQCVVDPSAEEEECSAVSVVVGVSCRPDGKQSITTVRTSGEGSIHMDTLQKCFDLAASAASSLNSALTSAMKEDEKRNSSAQGKRKIFGFLK
;
A
#
# COMPACT_ATOMS: atom_id res chain seq x y z
N ARG A 1 16.82 9.67 7.22
CA ARG A 1 16.33 11.00 6.80
C ARG A 1 15.67 11.63 8.02
N PRO A 2 16.31 12.60 8.71
CA PRO A 2 15.88 13.01 10.06
C PRO A 2 14.67 13.96 10.09
N ASN A 3 14.21 14.42 8.92
CA ASN A 3 13.04 15.28 8.74
C ASN A 3 11.83 14.51 8.18
N GLU A 4 11.89 13.18 8.20
CA GLU A 4 10.87 12.29 7.67
C GLU A 4 10.52 11.25 8.74
N GLY A 5 9.24 10.85 8.78
CA GLY A 5 8.84 9.67 9.51
C GLY A 5 9.26 8.39 8.80
N LYS A 6 8.75 7.26 9.29
CA LYS A 6 9.01 5.94 8.71
C LYS A 6 7.74 5.12 8.59
N ILE A 7 7.68 4.25 7.59
CA ILE A 7 6.65 3.24 7.44
C ILE A 7 7.34 1.88 7.29
N ASP A 8 6.95 0.91 8.11
CA ASP A 8 7.44 -0.46 8.07
C ASP A 8 6.27 -1.40 7.73
N PHE A 9 6.50 -2.35 6.82
CA PHE A 9 5.51 -3.32 6.37
C PHE A 9 5.86 -4.72 6.87
N PHE A 10 4.92 -5.35 7.57
CA PHE A 10 4.99 -6.74 7.96
C PHE A 10 3.89 -7.53 7.25
N ILE A 11 4.28 -8.63 6.60
CA ILE A 11 3.36 -9.49 5.86
C ILE A 11 3.35 -10.86 6.54
N ASP A 12 2.18 -11.29 6.98
CA ASP A 12 1.93 -12.61 7.53
C ASP A 12 1.14 -13.44 6.51
N CYS A 13 1.82 -14.44 5.94
CA CYS A 13 1.23 -15.41 5.03
C CYS A 13 0.64 -16.56 5.86
N SER A 14 -0.64 -16.45 6.22
CA SER A 14 -1.30 -17.46 7.06
C SER A 14 -1.36 -18.83 6.38
N ALA A 15 -1.12 -19.90 7.13
CA ALA A 15 -1.35 -21.28 6.66
C ALA A 15 -2.80 -21.56 6.23
N ASN A 16 -3.76 -20.70 6.65
CA ASN A 16 -5.15 -20.78 6.18
C ASN A 16 -5.30 -20.36 4.72
N ALA A 17 -4.39 -19.53 4.18
CA ALA A 17 -4.51 -19.01 2.82
C ALA A 17 -4.15 -20.04 1.76
N THR A 18 -3.12 -20.85 2.03
CA THR A 18 -2.73 -22.01 1.25
C THR A 18 -1.87 -22.93 2.12
N PRO A 19 -1.98 -24.27 1.99
CA PRO A 19 -1.13 -25.21 2.72
C PRO A 19 0.38 -24.99 2.51
N GLU A 20 0.76 -24.38 1.39
CA GLU A 20 2.16 -24.08 1.07
C GLU A 20 2.79 -23.06 2.03
N PHE A 21 1.99 -22.27 2.74
CA PHE A 21 2.48 -21.30 3.73
C PHE A 21 2.79 -21.92 5.10
N GLU A 22 2.51 -23.21 5.32
CA GLU A 22 2.84 -23.87 6.58
C GLU A 22 4.34 -23.78 6.93
N GLY A 23 4.62 -23.60 8.23
CA GLY A 23 5.98 -23.46 8.74
C GLY A 23 6.64 -22.19 8.23
N ARG A 24 7.61 -22.34 7.32
CA ARG A 24 8.40 -21.23 6.75
C ARG A 24 8.11 -20.99 5.26
N GLY A 25 7.10 -21.66 4.69
CA GLY A 25 6.84 -21.62 3.24
C GLY A 25 6.44 -20.24 2.72
N GLY A 26 5.76 -19.43 3.55
CA GLY A 26 5.35 -18.07 3.20
C GLY A 26 6.41 -16.98 3.41
N GLU A 27 7.53 -17.25 4.11
CA GLU A 27 8.50 -16.23 4.53
C GLU A 27 9.13 -15.50 3.34
N ARG A 28 9.55 -16.25 2.31
CA ARG A 28 10.18 -15.67 1.12
C ARG A 28 9.22 -14.71 0.42
N LEU A 29 7.97 -15.12 0.20
CA LEU A 29 6.96 -14.30 -0.46
C LEU A 29 6.63 -13.05 0.38
N ALA A 30 6.48 -13.21 1.69
CA ALA A 30 6.25 -12.11 2.62
C ALA A 30 7.38 -11.07 2.58
N GLU A 31 8.64 -11.51 2.63
CA GLU A 31 9.81 -10.63 2.51
C GLU A 31 9.85 -9.92 1.15
N GLU A 32 9.51 -10.63 0.07
CA GLU A 32 9.47 -10.05 -1.28
C GLU A 32 8.42 -8.94 -1.40
N ILE A 33 7.23 -9.15 -0.87
CA ILE A 33 6.14 -8.17 -0.85
C ILE A 33 6.52 -6.98 0.03
N SER A 34 7.00 -7.24 1.26
CA SER A 34 7.42 -6.19 2.19
C SER A 34 8.51 -5.30 1.59
N ASN A 35 9.53 -5.89 0.97
CA ASN A 35 10.61 -5.15 0.31
C ASN A 35 10.09 -4.34 -0.89
N THR A 36 9.12 -4.87 -1.63
CA THR A 36 8.54 -4.19 -2.80
C THR A 36 7.70 -2.98 -2.37
N LEU A 37 6.87 -3.14 -1.33
CA LEU A 37 6.13 -2.04 -0.71
C LEU A 37 7.08 -0.98 -0.14
N THR A 38 8.10 -1.40 0.61
CA THR A 38 9.10 -0.47 1.18
C THR A 38 9.70 0.41 0.09
N LYS A 39 10.18 -0.18 -1.01
CA LYS A 39 10.72 0.55 -2.16
C LYS A 39 9.70 1.48 -2.81
N ALA A 40 8.44 1.05 -2.93
CA ALA A 40 7.37 1.86 -3.51
C ALA A 40 7.10 3.13 -2.68
N TYR A 41 7.12 3.02 -1.36
CA TYR A 41 6.82 4.12 -0.44
C TYR A 41 8.02 5.02 -0.13
N GLU A 42 9.25 4.51 -0.20
CA GLU A 42 10.48 5.32 -0.04
C GLU A 42 10.72 6.29 -1.20
N SER A 43 10.09 6.02 -2.36
CA SER A 43 10.07 6.94 -3.49
C SER A 43 9.34 8.23 -3.11
N GLN A 44 9.98 9.39 -3.31
CA GLN A 44 9.38 10.71 -3.07
C GLN A 44 8.09 10.95 -3.88
N ARG A 45 7.81 10.10 -4.86
CA ARG A 45 6.60 10.14 -5.68
C ARG A 45 5.44 9.35 -5.08
N GLY A 46 5.70 8.45 -4.12
CA GLY A 46 4.73 7.53 -3.54
C GLY A 46 4.06 8.06 -2.28
N PHE A 47 4.80 8.33 -1.20
CA PHE A 47 4.19 8.78 0.05
C PHE A 47 5.02 9.89 0.70
N ASP A 48 4.34 10.94 1.16
CA ASP A 48 5.01 12.07 1.81
C ASP A 48 5.31 11.73 3.27
N LEU A 49 6.49 11.14 3.49
CA LEU A 49 6.99 10.82 4.82
C LEU A 49 7.32 12.07 5.65
N SER A 50 7.45 13.25 5.03
CA SER A 50 7.70 14.50 5.79
C SER A 50 6.48 14.92 6.59
N ALA A 51 5.27 14.55 6.15
CA ALA A 51 4.02 14.76 6.89
C ALA A 51 3.98 14.01 8.23
N LEU A 52 4.85 13.01 8.42
CA LEU A 52 4.98 12.25 9.67
C LEU A 52 6.01 12.87 10.62
N CYS A 53 6.72 13.93 10.24
CA CYS A 53 7.69 14.59 11.11
C CYS A 53 6.98 15.52 12.10
N ILE A 54 7.23 15.32 13.41
CA ILE A 54 6.68 16.18 14.47
C ILE A 54 7.68 17.30 14.76
N LEU A 55 8.93 16.91 15.04
CA LEU A 55 10.05 17.81 15.32
C LEU A 55 11.29 17.30 14.59
N ALA A 56 11.76 18.08 13.62
CA ALA A 56 12.91 17.74 12.78
C ALA A 56 14.15 17.40 13.62
N ASN A 57 14.83 16.30 13.31
CA ASN A 57 15.98 15.75 14.04
C ASN A 57 15.72 15.28 15.49
N HIS A 58 14.45 15.28 15.95
CA HIS A 58 14.11 14.84 17.30
C HIS A 58 13.07 13.72 17.29
N GLN A 59 11.87 13.99 16.78
CA GLN A 59 10.73 13.08 16.90
C GLN A 59 9.88 13.07 15.64
N CYS A 60 9.52 11.87 15.20
CA CYS A 60 8.66 11.63 14.06
C CYS A 60 7.78 10.41 14.32
N TRP A 61 6.67 10.34 13.58
CA TRP A 61 5.82 9.17 13.56
C TRP A 61 6.46 8.03 12.80
N LYS A 62 6.26 6.83 13.34
CA LYS A 62 6.58 5.57 12.68
C LYS A 62 5.30 4.75 12.54
N LEU A 63 4.90 4.49 11.31
CA LEU A 63 3.74 3.67 10.98
C LEU A 63 4.19 2.22 10.84
N TYR A 64 3.50 1.31 11.53
CA TYR A 64 3.62 -0.12 11.33
C TYR A 64 2.37 -0.60 10.60
N VAL A 65 2.57 -1.25 9.46
CA VAL A 65 1.49 -1.79 8.64
C VAL A 65 1.61 -3.31 8.66
N ASP A 66 0.69 -3.95 9.33
CA ASP A 66 0.60 -5.40 9.42
C ASP A 66 -0.46 -5.91 8.43
N VAL A 67 -0.06 -6.82 7.55
CA VAL A 67 -0.93 -7.44 6.54
C VAL A 67 -1.04 -8.91 6.86
N LEU A 68 -2.27 -9.41 6.98
CA LEU A 68 -2.57 -10.83 7.15
C LEU A 68 -3.23 -11.36 5.88
N VAL A 69 -2.57 -12.30 5.21
CA VAL A 69 -3.11 -12.97 4.02
C VAL A 69 -4.00 -14.12 4.47
N LEU A 70 -5.26 -14.10 4.02
CA LEU A 70 -6.28 -15.09 4.39
C LEU A 70 -6.61 -16.09 3.28
N GLU A 71 -6.35 -15.73 2.04
CA GLU A 71 -6.57 -16.56 0.85
C GLU A 71 -5.55 -16.17 -0.22
N CYS A 72 -5.05 -17.15 -0.97
CA CYS A 72 -4.10 -16.94 -2.05
C CYS A 72 -4.65 -17.53 -3.36
N GLY A 73 -5.20 -16.67 -4.21
CA GLY A 73 -5.79 -17.06 -5.52
C GLY A 73 -5.04 -16.48 -6.74
N GLY A 74 -3.83 -15.95 -6.53
CA GLY A 74 -3.10 -15.14 -7.51
C GLY A 74 -3.14 -13.64 -7.19
N ASN A 75 -2.29 -12.87 -7.85
CA ASN A 75 -2.20 -11.41 -7.82
C ASN A 75 -2.09 -10.76 -6.42
N LEU A 76 -1.28 -11.39 -5.54
CA LEU A 76 -1.21 -10.99 -4.13
C LEU A 76 -0.64 -9.57 -3.92
N PHE A 77 0.30 -9.12 -4.76
CA PHE A 77 0.90 -7.79 -4.67
C PHE A 77 -0.15 -6.68 -4.82
N ASP A 78 -1.05 -6.81 -5.79
CA ASP A 78 -2.04 -5.80 -6.12
C ASP A 78 -3.08 -5.72 -5.00
N ALA A 79 -3.61 -6.88 -4.57
CA ALA A 79 -4.57 -6.98 -3.47
C ALA A 79 -4.04 -6.35 -2.17
N ILE A 80 -2.79 -6.67 -1.81
CA ILE A 80 -2.14 -6.08 -0.62
C ILE A 80 -1.98 -4.58 -0.80
N SER A 81 -1.55 -4.09 -1.96
CA SER A 81 -1.36 -2.65 -2.18
C SER A 81 -2.67 -1.85 -2.06
N LEU A 82 -3.78 -2.42 -2.55
CA LEU A 82 -5.13 -1.86 -2.39
C LEU A 82 -5.53 -1.81 -0.91
N ALA A 83 -5.32 -2.90 -0.18
CA ALA A 83 -5.63 -3.00 1.24
C ALA A 83 -4.81 -2.00 2.07
N VAL A 84 -3.50 -1.88 1.80
CA VAL A 84 -2.63 -0.91 2.48
C VAL A 84 -3.09 0.51 2.20
N LYS A 85 -3.42 0.87 0.94
CA LYS A 85 -3.93 2.20 0.62
C LYS A 85 -5.25 2.50 1.33
N ALA A 86 -6.15 1.53 1.40
CA ALA A 86 -7.42 1.62 2.15
C ALA A 86 -7.19 1.80 3.65
N ALA A 87 -6.27 1.03 4.24
CA ALA A 87 -5.91 1.16 5.64
C ALA A 87 -5.36 2.56 5.94
N LEU A 88 -4.38 3.03 5.17
CA LEU A 88 -3.79 4.36 5.34
C LEU A 88 -4.82 5.50 5.18
N TYR A 89 -5.78 5.36 4.26
CA TYR A 89 -6.86 6.34 4.10
C TYR A 89 -7.74 6.43 5.36
N ASN A 90 -7.98 5.29 6.01
CA ASN A 90 -8.80 5.23 7.21
C ASN A 90 -8.01 5.49 8.51
N THR A 91 -6.69 5.52 8.46
CA THR A 91 -5.84 5.84 9.62
C THR A 91 -6.13 7.25 10.15
N ARG A 92 -6.12 7.36 11.48
CA ARG A 92 -6.23 8.60 12.24
C ARG A 92 -5.01 8.69 13.14
N VAL A 93 -4.21 9.74 12.95
CA VAL A 93 -3.02 10.00 13.77
C VAL A 93 -3.40 11.08 14.78
N PRO A 94 -3.20 10.86 16.09
CA PRO A 94 -3.55 11.87 17.10
C PRO A 94 -2.73 13.14 16.88
N ARG A 95 -3.34 14.30 17.09
CA ARG A 95 -2.64 15.58 16.98
C ARG A 95 -1.59 15.69 18.08
N VAL A 96 -0.36 16.03 17.70
CA VAL A 96 0.74 16.30 18.64
C VAL A 96 1.16 17.74 18.48
N SER A 97 1.25 18.45 19.60
CA SER A 97 1.79 19.81 19.65
C SER A 97 3.10 19.82 20.43
N THR A 98 3.96 20.78 20.15
CA THR A 98 5.24 20.94 20.87
C THR A 98 5.15 22.19 21.75
N ALA A 99 5.61 22.08 22.98
CA ALA A 99 5.76 23.22 23.88
C ALA A 99 7.21 23.35 24.33
N MET A 100 7.68 24.59 24.39
CA MET A 100 8.98 24.93 24.97
C MET A 100 8.84 24.97 26.48
N LEU A 101 9.60 24.14 27.19
CA LEU A 101 9.74 24.21 28.64
C LEU A 101 10.84 25.20 29.02
N ASP A 102 10.75 25.72 30.25
CA ASP A 102 11.80 26.53 30.85
C ASP A 102 13.11 25.73 30.89
N GLY A 103 14.17 26.27 30.27
CA GLY A 103 15.45 25.59 30.10
C GLY A 103 15.74 25.10 28.67
N GLY A 104 14.83 25.33 27.71
CA GLY A 104 15.09 25.10 26.28
C GLY A 104 14.85 23.66 25.80
N SER A 105 14.29 22.80 26.64
CA SER A 105 13.81 21.48 26.24
C SER A 105 12.41 21.57 25.61
N MET A 106 12.18 20.87 24.51
CA MET A 106 10.86 20.73 23.90
C MET A 106 10.17 19.48 24.45
N ASP A 107 8.89 19.62 24.82
CA ASP A 107 8.05 18.50 25.25
C ASP A 107 6.86 18.31 24.31
N LEU A 108 6.36 17.08 24.23
CA LEU A 108 5.20 16.73 23.42
C LEU A 108 3.92 16.84 24.23
N ILE A 109 2.99 17.65 23.74
CA ILE A 109 1.63 17.74 24.27
C ILE A 109 0.70 16.98 23.34
N LEU A 110 0.14 15.90 23.88
CA LEU A 110 -0.94 15.14 23.24
C LEU A 110 -2.28 15.72 23.66
N THR A 111 -3.23 15.69 22.74
CA THR A 111 -4.63 16.04 23.02
C THR A 111 -5.31 14.92 23.81
N ASP A 112 -6.10 15.29 24.82
CA ASP A 112 -6.95 14.34 25.57
C ASP A 112 -8.25 14.01 24.82
N ASP A 113 -8.54 14.72 23.72
CA ASP A 113 -9.71 14.45 22.88
C ASP A 113 -9.40 13.33 21.89
N PRO A 114 -10.00 12.12 22.04
CA PRO A 114 -9.78 11.02 21.11
C PRO A 114 -10.28 11.31 19.68
N TYR A 115 -11.08 12.35 19.48
CA TYR A 115 -11.57 12.78 18.17
C TYR A 115 -10.67 13.82 17.49
N ASP A 116 -9.71 14.41 18.21
CA ASP A 116 -8.73 15.34 17.64
C ASP A 116 -7.57 14.57 16.98
N CYS A 117 -7.89 13.98 15.83
CA CYS A 117 -6.96 13.25 14.99
C CYS A 117 -6.85 13.87 13.60
N GLU A 118 -5.67 13.76 13.01
CA GLU A 118 -5.40 14.10 11.62
C GLU A 118 -5.44 12.87 10.73
N ARG A 119 -5.81 13.08 9.46
CA ARG A 119 -5.77 12.03 8.43
C ARG A 119 -4.49 12.10 7.63
N LEU A 120 -4.02 10.94 7.22
CA LEU A 120 -2.92 10.84 6.28
C LEU A 120 -3.38 11.23 4.87
N LYS A 121 -2.53 11.97 4.15
CA LYS A 121 -2.74 12.26 2.73
C LYS A 121 -2.31 11.03 1.91
N VAL A 122 -3.27 10.37 1.29
CA VAL A 122 -3.03 9.13 0.51
C VAL A 122 -3.09 9.32 -1.01
N ASP A 123 -3.17 10.57 -1.47
CA ASP A 123 -3.35 10.90 -2.88
C ASP A 123 -2.25 10.31 -3.76
N THR A 124 -1.01 10.33 -3.29
CA THR A 124 0.15 9.83 -4.03
C THR A 124 0.44 8.36 -3.78
N VAL A 125 -0.25 7.70 -2.82
CA VAL A 125 0.08 6.33 -2.39
C VAL A 125 0.04 5.40 -3.59
N PRO A 126 1.14 4.66 -3.87
CA PRO A 126 1.25 3.83 -5.04
C PRO A 126 0.38 2.58 -4.90
N LEU A 127 -0.20 2.16 -6.02
CA LEU A 127 -0.78 0.83 -6.19
C LEU A 127 0.24 -0.05 -6.92
N LEU A 128 0.38 -1.29 -6.48
CA LEU A 128 1.13 -2.30 -7.22
C LEU A 128 0.19 -2.89 -8.27
N VAL A 129 0.71 -3.06 -9.47
CA VAL A 129 0.02 -3.76 -10.56
C VAL A 129 0.92 -4.85 -11.12
N THR A 130 0.41 -6.07 -11.14
CA THR A 130 1.13 -7.25 -11.61
C THR A 130 0.75 -7.53 -13.06
N VAL A 131 1.77 -7.64 -13.91
CA VAL A 131 1.62 -7.95 -15.34
C VAL A 131 2.44 -9.20 -15.66
N CYS A 132 1.77 -10.26 -16.08
CA CYS A 132 2.39 -11.53 -16.46
C CYS A 132 2.52 -11.65 -17.98
N LYS A 133 3.67 -12.15 -18.45
CA LYS A 133 3.86 -12.52 -19.86
C LYS A 133 3.54 -14.00 -20.04
N ILE A 134 2.48 -14.28 -20.79
CA ILE A 134 2.06 -15.64 -21.16
C ILE A 134 2.12 -15.75 -22.68
N GLY A 135 3.01 -16.61 -23.18
CA GLY A 135 3.33 -16.65 -24.60
C GLY A 135 3.82 -15.28 -25.08
N GLU A 136 3.11 -14.65 -26.01
CA GLU A 136 3.43 -13.32 -26.56
C GLU A 136 2.51 -12.21 -26.07
N GLN A 137 1.60 -12.52 -25.14
CA GLN A 137 0.64 -11.58 -24.59
C GLN A 137 0.99 -11.18 -23.16
N CYS A 138 0.54 -9.99 -22.75
CA CYS A 138 0.67 -9.48 -21.39
C CYS A 138 -0.71 -9.46 -20.75
N VAL A 139 -0.83 -10.05 -19.56
CA VAL A 139 -2.08 -10.19 -18.81
C VAL A 139 -1.92 -9.46 -17.48
N VAL A 140 -2.97 -8.76 -17.05
CA VAL A 140 -3.07 -8.08 -15.75
C VAL A 140 -4.05 -8.86 -14.89
N ASP A 141 -3.85 -8.86 -13.57
CA ASP A 141 -4.65 -9.63 -12.62
C ASP A 141 -4.60 -11.15 -12.89
N PRO A 142 -3.40 -11.74 -12.92
CA PRO A 142 -3.24 -13.15 -13.24
C PRO A 142 -3.86 -14.03 -12.15
N SER A 143 -4.59 -15.07 -12.56
CA SER A 143 -4.97 -16.14 -11.64
C SER A 143 -3.74 -16.95 -11.19
N ALA A 144 -3.87 -17.74 -10.12
CA ALA A 144 -2.80 -18.64 -9.67
C ALA A 144 -2.28 -19.56 -10.80
N GLU A 145 -3.17 -20.06 -11.66
CA GLU A 145 -2.81 -20.89 -12.81
C GLU A 145 -2.07 -20.10 -13.90
N GLU A 146 -2.47 -18.84 -14.12
CA GLU A 146 -1.84 -17.94 -15.07
C GLU A 146 -0.44 -17.50 -14.61
N GLU A 147 -0.25 -17.29 -13.30
CA GLU A 147 1.05 -17.02 -12.70
C GLU A 147 2.03 -18.18 -12.93
N GLU A 148 1.59 -19.42 -12.70
CA GLU A 148 2.41 -20.62 -12.90
C GLU A 148 2.76 -20.85 -14.37
N CYS A 149 1.87 -20.47 -15.29
CA CYS A 149 2.13 -20.56 -16.73
C CYS A 149 3.01 -19.42 -17.26
N SER A 150 3.27 -18.39 -16.45
CA SER A 150 4.02 -17.20 -16.88
C SER A 150 5.53 -17.43 -16.78
N ALA A 151 6.26 -17.06 -17.83
CA ALA A 151 7.73 -17.14 -17.80
C ALA A 151 8.35 -15.95 -17.05
N VAL A 152 7.68 -14.80 -17.08
CA VAL A 152 8.10 -13.55 -16.47
C VAL A 152 6.87 -12.81 -15.95
N SER A 153 6.95 -12.32 -14.72
CA SER A 153 6.00 -11.39 -14.13
C SER A 153 6.69 -10.07 -13.79
N VAL A 154 5.99 -8.96 -14.01
CA VAL A 154 6.47 -7.61 -13.74
C VAL A 154 5.47 -6.93 -12.81
N VAL A 155 5.91 -6.59 -11.61
CA VAL A 155 5.15 -5.81 -10.64
C VAL A 155 5.59 -4.35 -10.74
N VAL A 156 4.64 -3.46 -11.04
CA VAL A 156 4.89 -2.03 -11.23
C VAL A 156 4.14 -1.25 -10.16
N GLY A 157 4.85 -0.46 -9.36
CA GLY A 157 4.23 0.47 -8.42
C GLY A 157 3.90 1.80 -9.10
N VAL A 158 2.62 2.14 -9.20
CA VAL A 158 2.14 3.35 -9.88
C VAL A 158 1.47 4.29 -8.87
N SER A 159 2.00 5.50 -8.75
CA SER A 159 1.37 6.61 -8.05
C SER A 159 0.48 7.39 -9.02
N CYS A 160 -0.81 7.50 -8.70
CA CYS A 160 -1.77 8.28 -9.48
C CYS A 160 -2.12 9.57 -8.73
N ARG A 161 -1.59 10.70 -9.19
CA ARG A 161 -1.82 12.00 -8.55
C ARG A 161 -3.20 12.57 -8.92
N PRO A 162 -3.78 13.44 -8.08
CA PRO A 162 -5.05 14.11 -8.37
C PRO A 162 -5.04 14.97 -9.63
N ASP A 163 -3.86 15.43 -10.08
CA ASP A 163 -3.68 16.19 -11.33
C ASP A 163 -3.73 15.30 -12.59
N GLY A 164 -4.03 14.01 -12.42
CA GLY A 164 -4.07 13.01 -13.50
C GLY A 164 -2.70 12.52 -13.93
N LYS A 165 -1.60 13.04 -13.36
CA LYS A 165 -0.27 12.55 -13.68
C LYS A 165 0.01 11.24 -12.95
N GLN A 166 0.55 10.30 -13.71
CA GLN A 166 0.98 9.02 -13.19
C GLN A 166 2.50 8.99 -13.10
N SER A 167 3.02 8.33 -12.08
CA SER A 167 4.46 8.13 -11.96
C SER A 167 4.77 6.75 -11.40
N ILE A 168 5.75 6.11 -12.01
CA ILE A 168 6.26 4.83 -11.55
C ILE A 168 7.17 5.08 -10.34
N THR A 169 6.94 4.31 -9.29
CA THR A 169 7.64 4.38 -8.00
C THR A 169 8.62 3.23 -7.83
N THR A 170 8.22 2.02 -8.21
CA THR A 170 9.05 0.82 -8.17
C THR A 170 8.71 -0.07 -9.36
N VAL A 171 9.69 -0.87 -9.80
CA VAL A 171 9.50 -1.95 -10.77
C VAL A 171 10.25 -3.16 -10.24
N ARG A 172 9.57 -4.30 -10.22
CA ARG A 172 10.15 -5.59 -9.88
C ARG A 172 9.83 -6.57 -10.99
N THR A 173 10.83 -7.28 -11.45
CA THR A 173 10.65 -8.41 -12.36
C THR A 173 10.91 -9.70 -11.59
N SER A 174 10.10 -10.72 -11.83
CA SER A 174 10.24 -12.08 -11.31
C SER A 174 10.03 -13.08 -12.45
N GLY A 175 10.46 -14.32 -12.24
CA GLY A 175 10.45 -15.39 -13.23
C GLY A 175 11.82 -15.65 -13.86
N GLU A 176 11.92 -16.79 -14.55
CA GLU A 176 13.18 -17.30 -15.12
C GLU A 176 13.37 -16.93 -16.60
N GLY A 177 12.36 -16.31 -17.22
CA GLY A 177 12.39 -15.90 -18.62
C GLY A 177 13.09 -14.56 -18.87
N SER A 178 13.16 -14.21 -20.16
CA SER A 178 13.61 -12.89 -20.61
C SER A 178 12.44 -12.04 -21.12
N ILE A 179 12.59 -10.72 -21.03
CA ILE A 179 11.60 -9.78 -21.56
C ILE A 179 12.28 -8.81 -22.52
N HIS A 180 11.71 -8.66 -23.71
CA HIS A 180 12.13 -7.64 -24.66
C HIS A 180 11.72 -6.25 -24.17
N MET A 181 12.53 -5.24 -24.50
CA MET A 181 12.27 -3.86 -24.06
C MET A 181 10.90 -3.33 -24.54
N ASP A 182 10.50 -3.68 -25.77
CA ASP A 182 9.20 -3.29 -26.32
C ASP A 182 8.04 -3.90 -25.52
N THR A 183 8.19 -5.15 -25.08
CA THR A 183 7.20 -5.83 -24.22
C THR A 183 7.16 -5.19 -22.84
N LEU A 184 8.32 -4.84 -22.28
CA LEU A 184 8.40 -4.16 -20.99
C LEU A 184 7.69 -2.80 -21.02
N GLN A 185 7.86 -2.03 -22.10
CA GLN A 185 7.15 -0.76 -22.29
C GLN A 185 5.63 -0.98 -22.34
N LYS A 186 5.16 -2.02 -23.05
CA LYS A 186 3.74 -2.40 -23.04
C LYS A 186 3.26 -2.77 -21.63
N CYS A 187 4.06 -3.47 -20.84
CA CYS A 187 3.72 -3.76 -19.44
C CYS A 187 3.55 -2.47 -18.63
N PHE A 188 4.40 -1.46 -18.82
CA PHE A 188 4.26 -0.18 -18.13
C PHE A 188 2.98 0.57 -18.53
N ASP A 189 2.66 0.60 -19.81
CA ASP A 189 1.45 1.25 -20.31
C ASP A 189 0.19 0.55 -19.79
N LEU A 190 0.17 -0.79 -19.78
CA LEU A 190 -0.91 -1.59 -19.21
C LEU A 190 -1.05 -1.38 -17.71
N ALA A 191 0.07 -1.44 -16.97
CA ALA A 191 0.08 -1.22 -15.53
C ALA A 191 -0.43 0.19 -15.16
N ALA A 192 -0.03 1.21 -15.91
CA ALA A 192 -0.48 2.59 -15.72
C ALA A 192 -1.99 2.73 -15.95
N SER A 193 -2.52 2.11 -17.01
CA SER A 193 -3.96 2.11 -17.32
C SER A 193 -4.79 1.40 -16.24
N ALA A 194 -4.34 0.20 -15.83
CA ALA A 194 -4.98 -0.58 -14.78
C ALA A 194 -4.94 0.14 -13.42
N ALA A 195 -3.79 0.71 -13.03
CA ALA A 195 -3.64 1.48 -11.80
C ALA A 195 -4.58 2.68 -11.75
N SER A 196 -4.78 3.38 -12.88
CA SER A 196 -5.75 4.50 -12.97
C SER A 196 -7.17 4.04 -12.63
N SER A 197 -7.58 2.94 -13.27
CA SER A 197 -8.91 2.36 -13.12
C SER A 197 -9.14 1.90 -11.68
N LEU A 198 -8.19 1.13 -11.12
CA LEU A 198 -8.20 0.66 -9.73
C LEU A 198 -8.22 1.82 -8.74
N ASN A 199 -7.38 2.84 -8.94
CA ASN A 199 -7.33 4.01 -8.06
C ASN A 199 -8.66 4.77 -8.05
N SER A 200 -9.29 4.93 -9.21
CA SER A 200 -10.59 5.62 -9.32
C SER A 200 -11.71 4.85 -8.61
N ALA A 201 -11.76 3.53 -8.78
CA ALA A 201 -12.74 2.66 -8.16
C ALA A 201 -12.55 2.63 -6.64
N LEU A 202 -11.31 2.44 -6.18
CA LEU A 202 -10.97 2.42 -4.76
C LEU A 202 -11.29 3.75 -4.07
N THR A 203 -10.91 4.87 -4.68
CA THR A 203 -11.20 6.22 -4.14
C THR A 203 -12.70 6.45 -4.04
N SER A 204 -13.48 5.97 -5.01
CA SER A 204 -14.94 6.09 -5.00
C SER A 204 -15.56 5.26 -3.87
N ALA A 205 -15.11 4.01 -3.71
CA ALA A 205 -15.56 3.12 -2.63
C ALA A 205 -15.22 3.66 -1.23
N MET A 206 -14.01 4.18 -1.05
CA MET A 206 -13.57 4.82 0.21
C MET A 206 -14.43 6.03 0.58
N LYS A 207 -14.71 6.92 -0.38
CA LYS A 207 -15.56 8.11 -0.17
C LYS A 207 -17.01 7.74 0.13
N GLU A 208 -17.52 6.69 -0.52
CA GLU A 208 -18.85 6.18 -0.23
C GLU A 208 -18.94 5.61 1.19
N ASP A 209 -17.94 4.83 1.61
CA ASP A 209 -17.87 4.31 2.97
C ASP A 209 -17.79 5.44 4.01
N GLU A 210 -16.99 6.48 3.74
CA GLU A 210 -16.91 7.67 4.60
C GLU A 210 -18.27 8.38 4.75
N LYS A 211 -19.01 8.58 3.64
CA LYS A 211 -20.34 9.18 3.68
C LYS A 211 -21.32 8.34 4.50
N ARG A 212 -21.28 7.01 4.35
CA ARG A 212 -22.11 6.07 5.11
C ARG A 212 -21.78 6.12 6.60
N ASN A 213 -20.51 6.28 6.97
CA ASN A 213 -20.08 6.37 8.37
C ASN A 213 -20.43 7.73 9.02
N SER A 214 -20.52 8.81 8.23
CA SER A 214 -20.77 10.17 8.71
C SER A 214 -22.25 10.54 8.84
N SER A 215 -23.14 9.84 8.15
CA SER A 215 -24.58 10.13 8.19
C SER A 215 -25.21 9.57 9.47
N ALA A 216 -25.88 10.43 10.24
CA ALA A 216 -26.46 10.13 11.56
C ALA A 216 -27.57 9.05 11.58
N GLN A 217 -27.90 8.43 10.43
CA GLN A 217 -28.84 7.33 10.31
C GLN A 217 -28.11 5.99 10.43
N GLY A 218 -27.71 5.69 11.67
CA GLY A 218 -27.24 4.36 12.08
C GLY A 218 -25.75 4.14 11.79
N LYS A 219 -24.94 4.09 12.84
CA LYS A 219 -23.59 3.49 12.78
C LYS A 219 -23.68 2.19 11.98
N ARG A 220 -22.88 2.06 10.92
CA ARG A 220 -22.77 0.83 10.14
C ARG A 220 -22.66 -0.34 11.11
N LYS A 221 -23.53 -1.35 10.99
CA LYS A 221 -23.27 -2.65 11.60
C LYS A 221 -21.98 -3.16 10.95
N ILE A 222 -20.90 -3.20 11.72
CA ILE A 222 -19.61 -3.74 11.26
C ILE A 222 -19.80 -5.25 11.13
N PHE A 223 -20.27 -5.70 9.96
CA PHE A 223 -20.29 -7.11 9.61
C PHE A 223 -18.89 -7.48 9.11
N GLY A 224 -17.98 -7.75 10.04
CA GLY A 224 -16.72 -8.43 9.76
C GLY A 224 -16.86 -9.88 10.17
N PHE A 225 -16.77 -10.81 9.21
CA PHE A 225 -16.72 -12.25 9.46
C PHE A 225 -17.89 -12.85 10.27
N LEU A 226 -19.08 -12.22 10.25
CA LEU A 226 -20.28 -12.77 10.86
C LEU A 226 -21.17 -13.41 9.78
N LYS A 227 -21.62 -14.63 10.04
CA LYS A 227 -22.68 -15.32 9.27
C LYS A 227 -24.00 -14.57 9.35
#